data_AF-A0A554FYR9-F1
#
_entry.id   AF-A0A554FYR9-F1
#
_cell.length_a   1.000
_cell.length_b   1.000
_cell.length_c   1.000
_cell.angle_alpha   90.00
_cell.angle_beta   90.00
_cell.angle_gamma   90.00
#
_symmetry.space_group_name_H-M   'P 1'
#
loop_
_entity.id
_entity.type
_entity.pdbx_description
1 polymer ?
#
loop_
_entity_poly.entity_id
_entity_poly.type
_entity_poly.pdbx_seq_one_letter_code
_entity_poly.pdbx_strand_id
1 'polypeptide(L)'
;MPARYAAPRHLSEQQLKNPLIRSAYERLSNMDSYRGQYLRRLDGVHGDRRTRREKFLAIERVAEQLLVRLDLATSVLGYIDPDNGRYVLNTQCGIAEDAGISAPALCRLMKTLDDAGYVYRRIERIRLDEKDDNGLHLVRTRVLIRFTKLFWKDLGLAYVHERVQKSA
;
A
#
# COMPACT_ATOMS: atom_id res chain seq x y z
N MET A 1 23.12 0.43 1.55
CA MET A 1 21.65 0.43 1.40
C MET A 1 21.31 -0.18 0.04
N PRO A 2 20.19 -0.91 -0.14
CA PRO A 2 19.80 -1.37 -1.48
C PRO A 2 19.68 -0.17 -2.42
N ALA A 3 19.98 -0.37 -3.71
CA ALA A 3 19.90 0.68 -4.72
C ALA A 3 18.50 1.32 -4.69
N ARG A 4 18.49 2.64 -4.46
CA ARG A 4 17.26 3.43 -4.48
C ARG A 4 17.15 4.08 -5.85
N TYR A 5 15.97 4.11 -6.42
CA TYR A 5 15.74 4.94 -7.61
C TYR A 5 16.02 6.40 -7.25
N ALA A 6 16.66 7.13 -8.17
CA ALA A 6 17.06 8.52 -7.94
C ALA A 6 15.86 9.49 -7.80
N ALA A 7 14.67 9.06 -8.22
CA ALA A 7 13.42 9.83 -8.16
C ALA A 7 12.24 8.93 -7.75
N PRO A 8 11.14 9.53 -7.20
CA PRO A 8 9.89 8.82 -6.96
C PRO A 8 9.41 8.11 -8.22
N ARG A 9 8.88 6.88 -8.06
CA ARG A 9 8.33 6.13 -9.18
C ARG A 9 6.89 6.55 -9.45
N HIS A 10 6.54 6.71 -10.72
CA HIS A 10 5.18 7.00 -11.18
C HIS A 10 4.62 5.85 -12.01
N LEU A 11 3.30 5.79 -12.13
CA LEU A 11 2.64 4.81 -13.00
C LEU A 11 3.01 5.13 -14.46
N SER A 12 3.56 4.15 -15.17
CA SER A 12 3.84 4.32 -16.60
C SER A 12 2.56 4.23 -17.43
N GLU A 13 2.58 4.82 -18.63
CA GLU A 13 1.46 4.68 -19.58
C GLU A 13 1.10 3.22 -19.86
N GLN A 14 2.10 2.35 -19.91
CA GLN A 14 1.91 0.92 -20.11
C GLN A 14 1.19 0.27 -18.92
N GLN A 15 1.51 0.66 -17.68
CA GLN A 15 0.78 0.18 -16.50
C GLN A 15 -0.67 0.70 -16.49
N LEU A 16 -0.90 1.93 -16.93
CA LEU A 16 -2.23 2.53 -17.05
C LEU A 16 -3.10 1.91 -18.15
N LYS A 17 -2.54 1.14 -19.09
CA LYS A 17 -3.33 0.31 -20.02
C LYS A 17 -4.04 -0.84 -19.30
N ASN A 18 -3.53 -1.28 -18.14
CA ASN A 18 -4.21 -2.30 -17.35
C ASN A 18 -5.48 -1.70 -16.72
N PRO A 19 -6.68 -2.24 -17.00
CA PRO A 19 -7.94 -1.68 -16.52
C PRO A 19 -8.05 -1.70 -15.00
N LEU A 20 -7.45 -2.68 -14.32
CA LEU A 20 -7.43 -2.73 -12.86
C LEU A 20 -6.64 -1.55 -12.29
N ILE A 21 -5.41 -1.35 -12.78
CA ILE A 21 -4.52 -0.27 -12.30
C ILE A 21 -5.14 1.10 -12.60
N ARG A 22 -5.63 1.30 -13.82
CA ARG A 22 -6.25 2.57 -14.22
C ARG A 22 -7.44 2.95 -13.36
N SER A 23 -8.41 2.03 -13.19
CA SER A 23 -9.60 2.31 -12.40
C SER A 23 -9.31 2.35 -10.90
N ALA A 24 -8.37 1.55 -10.40
CA ALA A 24 -7.94 1.66 -9.01
C ALA A 24 -7.28 3.01 -8.75
N TYR A 25 -6.43 3.48 -9.65
CA TYR A 25 -5.76 4.77 -9.52
C TYR A 25 -6.76 5.91 -9.50
N GLU A 26 -7.70 5.95 -10.45
CA GLU A 26 -8.75 6.97 -10.49
C GLU A 26 -9.57 7.02 -9.20
N ARG A 27 -10.02 5.88 -8.68
CA ARG A 27 -10.85 5.82 -7.46
C ARG A 27 -10.05 6.17 -6.20
N LEU A 28 -8.83 5.65 -6.08
CA LEU A 28 -8.00 5.87 -4.89
C LEU A 28 -7.50 7.32 -4.83
N SER A 29 -7.17 7.93 -5.98
CA SER A 29 -6.71 9.33 -6.05
C SER A 29 -7.82 10.37 -5.85
N ASN A 30 -9.09 9.95 -5.87
CA ASN A 30 -10.26 10.81 -5.62
C ASN A 30 -11.09 10.32 -4.41
N MET A 31 -10.44 9.59 -3.50
CA MET A 31 -11.09 8.88 -2.41
C MET A 31 -11.86 9.80 -1.43
N ASP A 32 -11.43 11.06 -1.21
CA ASP A 32 -12.14 12.03 -0.38
C ASP A 32 -13.49 12.43 -1.00
N SER A 33 -13.52 12.59 -2.32
CA SER A 33 -14.74 12.87 -3.08
C SER A 33 -15.67 11.65 -3.15
N TYR A 34 -15.10 10.43 -3.10
CA TYR A 34 -15.85 9.17 -3.17
C TYR A 34 -16.14 8.52 -1.82
N ARG A 35 -16.04 9.27 -0.72
CA ARG A 35 -16.42 8.80 0.61
C ARG A 35 -17.87 8.31 0.64
N GLY A 36 -18.14 7.20 1.33
CA GLY A 36 -19.44 6.55 1.33
C GLY A 36 -19.79 5.78 0.06
N GLN A 37 -19.05 5.96 -1.05
CA GLN A 37 -19.24 5.19 -2.27
C GLN A 37 -18.34 3.96 -2.30
N TYR A 38 -17.02 4.17 -2.19
CA TYR A 38 -16.01 3.12 -2.19
C TYR A 38 -15.41 2.92 -0.81
N LEU A 39 -14.90 1.71 -0.56
CA LEU A 39 -14.25 1.33 0.70
C LEU A 39 -15.08 1.66 1.95
N ARG A 40 -16.42 1.49 1.87
CA ARG A 40 -17.39 1.94 2.89
C ARG A 40 -17.11 1.47 4.32
N ARG A 41 -16.40 0.34 4.50
CA ARG A 41 -16.03 -0.13 5.84
C ARG A 41 -15.06 0.83 6.55
N LEU A 42 -14.29 1.62 5.79
CA LEU A 42 -13.47 2.67 6.36
C LEU A 42 -14.31 3.74 7.04
N ASP A 43 -15.51 4.07 6.56
CA ASP A 43 -16.30 5.17 7.12
C ASP A 43 -16.64 4.96 8.60
N GLY A 44 -16.83 3.71 9.03
CA GLY A 44 -17.21 3.32 10.40
C GLY A 44 -16.24 2.35 11.09
N VAL A 45 -14.98 2.28 10.65
CA VAL A 45 -13.99 1.29 11.18
C VAL A 45 -13.75 1.43 12.69
N HIS A 46 -14.07 2.59 13.28
CA HIS A 46 -13.95 2.86 14.71
C HIS A 46 -15.29 2.79 15.46
N GLY A 47 -16.27 2.05 14.94
CA GLY A 47 -17.60 1.93 15.53
C GLY A 47 -18.43 3.18 15.28
N ASP A 48 -18.90 3.83 16.36
CA ASP A 48 -19.85 4.94 16.29
C ASP A 48 -19.26 6.25 15.74
N ARG A 49 -17.93 6.34 15.60
CA ARG A 49 -17.26 7.54 15.08
C ARG A 49 -16.88 7.34 13.63
N ARG A 50 -17.30 8.33 12.81
CA ARG A 50 -16.84 8.39 11.41
C ARG A 50 -15.33 8.55 11.34
N THR A 51 -14.72 7.83 10.41
CA THR A 51 -13.31 8.01 10.10
C THR A 51 -13.05 9.43 9.60
N ARG A 52 -11.97 10.03 10.11
CA ARG A 52 -11.63 11.41 9.82
C ARG A 52 -11.18 11.58 8.37
N ARG A 53 -11.46 12.76 7.80
CA ARG A 53 -11.17 13.13 6.40
C ARG A 53 -9.70 12.88 6.02
N GLU A 54 -8.78 13.13 6.94
CA GLU A 54 -7.33 13.02 6.70
C GLU A 54 -6.91 11.60 6.30
N LYS A 55 -7.67 10.57 6.67
CA LYS A 55 -7.40 9.19 6.24
C LYS A 55 -7.68 8.99 4.76
N PHE A 56 -8.74 9.61 4.23
CA PHE A 56 -9.09 9.54 2.81
C PHE A 56 -8.11 10.36 1.97
N LEU A 57 -7.75 11.57 2.43
CA LEU A 57 -6.67 12.35 1.81
C LEU A 57 -5.32 11.61 1.84
N ALA A 58 -5.03 10.86 2.90
CA ALA A 58 -3.84 10.02 2.95
C ALA A 58 -3.88 8.88 1.92
N ILE A 59 -5.06 8.28 1.67
CA ILE A 59 -5.24 7.29 0.59
C ILE A 59 -4.95 7.91 -0.77
N GLU A 60 -5.49 9.10 -1.05
CA GLU A 60 -5.25 9.80 -2.32
C GLU A 60 -3.76 10.04 -2.56
N ARG A 61 -3.05 10.53 -1.53
CA ARG A 61 -1.60 10.80 -1.64
C ARG A 61 -0.76 9.57 -1.91
N VAL A 62 -1.12 8.42 -1.34
CA VAL A 62 -0.33 7.19 -1.49
C VAL A 62 -0.77 6.34 -2.67
N ALA A 63 -1.92 6.63 -3.28
CA ALA A 63 -2.58 5.79 -4.29
C ALA A 63 -1.61 5.31 -5.38
N GLU A 64 -0.90 6.24 -6.01
CA GLU A 64 0.06 5.93 -7.07
C GLU A 64 1.18 5.02 -6.55
N GLN A 65 1.76 5.37 -5.40
CA GLN A 65 2.89 4.64 -4.84
C GLN A 65 2.51 3.22 -4.43
N LEU A 66 1.28 2.98 -3.99
CA LEU A 66 0.78 1.63 -3.72
C LEU A 66 0.64 0.82 -5.02
N LEU A 67 0.09 1.41 -6.08
CA LEU A 67 -0.18 0.72 -7.34
C LEU A 67 1.09 0.42 -8.15
N VAL A 68 2.08 1.31 -8.14
CA VAL A 68 3.38 1.08 -8.79
C VAL A 68 4.12 -0.13 -8.19
N ARG A 69 3.84 -0.44 -6.93
CA ARG A 69 4.45 -1.52 -6.13
C ARG A 69 3.51 -2.71 -5.94
N LEU A 70 2.39 -2.74 -6.66
CA LEU A 70 1.43 -3.82 -6.54
C LEU A 70 1.86 -4.99 -7.43
N ASP A 71 2.13 -6.13 -6.82
CA ASP A 71 2.16 -7.38 -7.56
C ASP A 71 0.73 -7.81 -7.88
N LEU A 72 0.40 -7.84 -9.18
CA LEU A 72 -0.92 -8.17 -9.66
C LEU A 72 -1.28 -9.65 -9.48
N ALA A 73 -0.30 -10.56 -9.36
CA ALA A 73 -0.54 -11.98 -9.13
C ALA A 73 -0.88 -12.28 -7.67
N THR A 74 -0.22 -11.62 -6.71
CA THR A 74 -0.41 -11.92 -5.28
C THR A 74 -1.17 -10.84 -4.51
N SER A 75 -1.39 -9.66 -5.11
CA SER A 75 -1.88 -8.45 -4.46
C SER A 75 -0.99 -7.97 -3.30
N VAL A 76 0.29 -8.35 -3.28
CA VAL A 76 1.28 -7.95 -2.28
C VAL A 76 1.99 -6.68 -2.73
N LEU A 77 2.31 -5.82 -1.76
CA LEU A 77 3.17 -4.66 -1.98
C LEU A 77 4.65 -5.05 -1.97
N GLY A 78 5.33 -4.82 -3.08
CA GLY A 78 6.75 -5.11 -3.27
C GLY A 78 7.21 -4.77 -4.68
N TYR A 79 8.43 -5.17 -5.01
CA TYR A 79 8.98 -4.97 -6.35
C TYR A 79 9.93 -6.12 -6.67
N ILE A 80 10.09 -6.42 -7.95
CA ILE A 80 11.18 -7.28 -8.41
C ILE A 80 12.42 -6.39 -8.51
N ASP A 81 13.46 -6.75 -7.79
CA ASP A 81 14.78 -6.15 -7.89
C ASP A 81 15.36 -6.43 -9.28
N PRO A 82 15.58 -5.42 -10.13
CA PRO A 82 16.01 -5.62 -11.51
C PRO A 82 17.42 -6.21 -11.60
N ASP A 83 18.29 -5.97 -10.61
CA ASP A 83 19.67 -6.47 -10.63
C ASP A 83 19.72 -7.97 -10.31
N ASN A 84 18.80 -8.43 -9.47
CA ASN A 84 18.87 -9.73 -8.80
C ASN A 84 17.73 -10.68 -9.19
N GLY A 85 16.68 -10.17 -9.85
CA GLY A 85 15.44 -10.88 -10.13
C GLY A 85 14.61 -11.27 -8.90
N ARG A 86 15.01 -10.84 -7.69
CA ARG A 86 14.35 -11.24 -6.44
C ARG A 86 13.18 -10.31 -6.11
N TYR A 87 12.07 -10.87 -5.63
CA TYR A 87 10.98 -10.07 -5.09
C TYR A 87 11.36 -9.50 -3.71
N VAL A 88 11.36 -8.19 -3.60
CA VAL A 88 11.71 -7.45 -2.39
C VAL A 88 10.46 -6.75 -1.85
N LEU A 89 10.16 -6.99 -0.57
CA LEU A 89 9.13 -6.23 0.13
C LEU A 89 9.56 -4.77 0.22
N ASN A 90 8.68 -3.86 -0.19
CA ASN A 90 9.01 -2.44 -0.12
C ASN A 90 9.04 -1.98 1.35
N THR A 91 9.89 -1.01 1.66
CA THR A 91 9.88 -0.38 2.97
C THR A 91 8.72 0.61 3.05
N GLN A 92 7.95 0.60 4.14
CA GLN A 92 6.90 1.61 4.33
C GLN A 92 7.48 3.03 4.33
N CYS A 93 8.72 3.21 4.80
CA CYS A 93 9.41 4.49 4.74
C CYS A 93 9.60 4.97 3.30
N GLY A 94 10.01 4.10 2.37
CA GLY A 94 10.15 4.44 0.96
C GLY A 94 8.82 4.84 0.32
N ILE A 95 7.74 4.08 0.57
CA ILE A 95 6.40 4.43 0.11
C ILE A 95 5.97 5.80 0.64
N ALA A 96 6.21 6.07 1.93
CA ALA A 96 5.80 7.30 2.57
C ALA A 96 6.54 8.51 2.00
N GLU A 97 7.86 8.40 1.82
CA GLU A 97 8.70 9.45 1.23
C GLU A 97 8.29 9.75 -0.22
N ASP A 98 8.13 8.72 -1.05
CA ASP A 98 7.74 8.88 -2.46
C ASP A 98 6.31 9.43 -2.60
N ALA A 99 5.46 9.28 -1.58
CA ALA A 99 4.10 9.81 -1.52
C ALA A 99 4.00 11.18 -0.79
N GLY A 100 5.11 11.74 -0.31
CA GLY A 100 5.12 13.01 0.41
C GLY A 100 4.32 13.00 1.72
N ILE A 101 4.26 11.85 2.41
CA ILE A 101 3.63 11.72 3.74
C ILE A 101 4.62 11.18 4.76
N SER A 102 4.35 11.43 6.04
CA SER A 102 5.21 10.87 7.09
C SER A 102 5.02 9.36 7.24
N ALA A 103 6.11 8.62 7.48
CA ALA A 103 6.04 7.17 7.71
C ALA A 103 5.06 6.77 8.84
N PRO A 104 4.94 7.52 9.96
CA PRO A 104 3.90 7.25 10.96
C PRO A 104 2.47 7.41 10.43
N ALA A 105 2.22 8.38 9.53
CA ALA A 105 0.90 8.55 8.92
C ALA A 105 0.55 7.35 8.03
N LEU A 106 1.49 6.88 7.21
CA LEU A 106 1.32 5.67 6.41
C LEU A 106 1.08 4.43 7.27
N CYS A 107 1.88 4.24 8.33
CA CYS A 107 1.74 3.10 9.24
C CYS A 107 0.34 3.09 9.90
N ARG A 108 -0.15 4.25 10.36
CA ARG A 108 -1.50 4.38 10.89
C ARG A 108 -2.57 4.15 9.82
N LEU A 109 -2.36 4.58 8.58
CA LEU A 109 -3.28 4.28 7.47
C LEU A 109 -3.37 2.77 7.21
N MET A 110 -2.22 2.09 7.12
CA MET A 110 -2.16 0.64 6.91
C MET A 110 -2.80 -0.14 8.05
N LYS A 111 -2.66 0.34 9.30
CA LYS A 111 -3.41 -0.23 10.43
C LYS A 111 -4.92 -0.04 10.26
N THR A 112 -5.38 1.14 9.88
CA THR A 112 -6.82 1.38 9.66
C THR A 112 -7.39 0.52 8.53
N LEU A 113 -6.64 0.31 7.45
CA LEU A 113 -7.03 -0.59 6.36
C LEU A 113 -7.08 -2.07 6.81
N ASP A 114 -6.17 -2.47 7.70
CA ASP A 114 -6.14 -3.81 8.31
C ASP A 114 -7.36 -4.01 9.22
N ASP A 115 -7.65 -3.04 10.08
CA ASP A 115 -8.84 -3.03 10.95
C ASP A 115 -10.15 -3.11 10.12
N ALA A 116 -10.18 -2.51 8.92
CA ALA A 116 -11.30 -2.59 7.99
C ALA A 116 -11.36 -3.90 7.17
N GLY A 117 -10.35 -4.77 7.27
CA GLY A 117 -10.22 -6.02 6.51
C GLY A 117 -9.76 -5.83 5.06
N TYR A 118 -9.27 -4.64 4.70
CA TYR A 118 -8.83 -4.30 3.34
C TYR A 118 -7.40 -4.72 3.04
N VAL A 119 -6.55 -4.82 4.06
CA VAL A 119 -5.22 -5.40 3.91
C VAL A 119 -5.01 -6.49 4.95
N TYR A 120 -4.18 -7.47 4.61
CA TYR A 120 -3.56 -8.37 5.56
C TYR A 120 -2.13 -7.88 5.82
N ARG A 121 -1.75 -7.77 7.09
CA ARG A 121 -0.39 -7.39 7.48
C ARG A 121 0.30 -8.51 8.26
N ARG A 122 1.50 -8.88 7.83
CA ARG A 122 2.41 -9.74 8.61
C ARG A 122 3.64 -8.93 9.00
N ILE A 123 3.83 -8.74 10.31
CA ILE A 123 4.94 -7.96 10.87
C ILE A 123 5.98 -8.92 11.42
N GLU A 124 7.22 -8.74 11.02
CA GLU A 124 8.38 -9.48 11.52
C GLU A 124 9.40 -8.48 12.06
N ARG A 125 9.92 -8.71 13.27
CA ARG A 125 10.93 -7.87 13.90
C ARG A 125 12.22 -8.65 14.00
N ILE A 126 13.26 -8.14 13.37
CA ILE A 126 14.58 -8.76 13.32
C ILE A 126 15.52 -7.87 14.12
N ARG A 127 16.06 -8.43 15.21
CA ARG A 127 17.15 -7.79 15.94
C ARG A 127 18.41 -7.84 15.09
N LEU A 128 19.07 -6.70 14.93
CA LEU A 128 20.36 -6.59 14.25
C LEU A 128 21.48 -6.71 15.28
N ASP A 129 22.63 -7.20 14.83
CA ASP A 129 23.83 -7.26 15.68
C ASP A 129 24.42 -5.87 15.91
N GLU A 130 24.18 -4.94 14.99
CA GLU A 130 24.51 -3.53 15.08
C GLU A 130 23.80 -2.84 16.26
N LYS A 131 24.54 -1.98 16.96
CA LYS A 131 24.07 -1.22 18.11
C LYS A 131 24.13 0.28 17.81
N ASP A 132 23.25 1.05 18.42
CA ASP A 132 23.34 2.51 18.43
C ASP A 132 24.46 3.00 19.37
N ASP A 133 24.68 4.32 19.37
CA ASP A 133 25.68 4.99 20.22
C ASP A 133 25.46 4.75 21.73
N ASN A 134 24.25 4.33 22.13
CA ASN A 134 23.90 4.00 23.52
C ASN A 134 24.00 2.49 23.82
N GLY A 135 24.50 1.68 22.88
CA GLY A 135 24.66 0.24 23.04
C GLY A 135 23.37 -0.58 22.87
N LEU A 136 22.27 0.02 22.43
CA LEU A 136 21.01 -0.67 22.15
C LEU A 136 21.05 -1.32 20.77
N HIS A 137 20.57 -2.56 20.67
CA HIS A 137 20.47 -3.23 19.39
C HIS A 137 19.46 -2.56 18.48
N LEU A 138 19.86 -2.31 17.24
CA LEU A 138 18.95 -1.85 16.21
C LEU A 138 17.95 -2.97 15.88
N VAL A 139 16.69 -2.61 15.63
CA VAL A 139 15.64 -3.55 15.23
C VAL A 139 15.11 -3.15 13.86
N ARG A 140 15.21 -4.08 12.90
CA ARG A 140 14.58 -3.93 11.59
C ARG A 140 13.19 -4.56 11.61
N THR A 141 12.17 -3.74 11.35
CA THR A 141 10.80 -4.24 11.18
C THR A 141 10.50 -4.45 9.71
N ARG A 142 10.15 -5.68 9.33
CA ARG A 142 9.62 -6.03 8.00
C ARG A 142 8.11 -6.15 8.08
N VAL A 143 7.41 -5.62 7.09
CA VAL A 143 5.96 -5.71 7.01
C VAL A 143 5.57 -6.17 5.62
N LEU A 144 4.96 -7.34 5.53
CA LEU A 144 4.24 -7.77 4.33
C LEU A 144 2.84 -7.15 4.38
N ILE A 145 2.43 -6.51 3.28
CA ILE A 145 1.10 -5.95 3.11
C ILE A 145 0.50 -6.60 1.87
N ARG A 146 -0.67 -7.23 2.02
CA ARG A 146 -1.44 -7.83 0.92
C ARG A 146 -2.84 -7.25 0.89
N PHE A 147 -3.28 -6.71 -0.24
CA PHE A 147 -4.68 -6.31 -0.40
C PHE A 147 -5.59 -7.52 -0.47
N THR A 148 -6.70 -7.46 0.25
CA THR A 148 -7.68 -8.56 0.29
C THR A 148 -8.62 -8.49 -0.91
N LYS A 149 -9.30 -9.60 -1.21
CA LYS A 149 -10.40 -9.59 -2.20
C LYS A 149 -11.51 -8.61 -1.81
N LEU A 150 -11.71 -8.39 -0.50
CA LEU A 150 -12.69 -7.43 0.03
C LEU A 150 -12.33 -5.99 -0.36
N PHE A 151 -11.05 -5.61 -0.35
CA PHE A 151 -10.62 -4.30 -0.83
C PHE A 151 -11.01 -4.08 -2.28
N TRP A 152 -10.69 -5.01 -3.16
CA TRP A 152 -11.03 -4.89 -4.58
C TRP A 152 -12.54 -4.90 -4.82
N LYS A 153 -13.30 -5.67 -4.03
CA LYS A 153 -14.76 -5.68 -4.08
C LYS A 153 -15.35 -4.34 -3.67
N ASP A 154 -14.96 -3.78 -2.53
CA ASP A 154 -15.51 -2.53 -2.01
C ASP A 154 -14.96 -1.30 -2.74
N LEU A 155 -13.85 -1.45 -3.48
CA LEU A 155 -13.38 -0.48 -4.47
C LEU A 155 -14.15 -0.61 -5.80
N GLY A 156 -15.05 -1.58 -5.95
CA GLY A 156 -15.87 -1.80 -7.15
C GLY A 156 -15.12 -2.45 -8.33
N LEU A 157 -14.06 -3.20 -8.06
CA LEU A 157 -13.15 -3.79 -9.06
C LEU A 157 -13.02 -5.31 -8.96
N ALA A 158 -13.86 -5.99 -8.18
CA ALA A 158 -13.77 -7.44 -7.96
C ALA A 158 -13.62 -8.27 -9.25
N TYR A 159 -14.49 -8.04 -10.24
CA TYR A 159 -14.47 -8.80 -11.50
C TYR A 159 -13.17 -8.58 -12.30
N VAL A 160 -12.70 -7.34 -12.36
CA VAL A 160 -11.46 -6.99 -13.08
C VAL A 160 -10.25 -7.58 -12.35
N HIS A 161 -10.23 -7.51 -11.02
CA HIS A 161 -9.19 -8.10 -10.18
C HIS A 161 -9.11 -9.61 -10.37
N GLU A 162 -10.24 -10.31 -10.36
CA GLU A 162 -10.28 -11.76 -10.56
C GLU A 162 -9.76 -12.17 -11.94
N ARG A 163 -10.10 -11.42 -12.99
CA ARG A 163 -9.57 -11.67 -14.34
C ARG A 163 -8.07 -11.49 -14.40
N VAL A 164 -7.54 -10.40 -13.84
CA VAL A 164 -6.10 -10.12 -13.82
C VAL A 164 -5.35 -11.21 -13.05
N GLN A 165 -5.88 -11.66 -11.91
CA GLN A 165 -5.29 -12.73 -11.10
C GLN A 165 -5.25 -14.09 -11.83
N LYS A 166 -6.22 -14.39 -12.70
CA LYS A 166 -6.23 -15.63 -13.50
C LYS A 166 -5.28 -15.58 -14.70
N SER A 167 -4.87 -14.39 -15.13
CA SER A 167 -4.01 -14.18 -16.29
C SER A 167 -2.55 -13.90 -15.94
N ALA A 168 -2.23 -13.78 -14.65
CA ALA A 168 -0.89 -13.58 -14.13
C ALA A 168 -0.30 -14.89 -13.61
#